data_AF-A0A5C8XX75-F1
#
_entry.id   AF-A0A5C8XX75-F1
#
_cell.length_a   1.000
_cell.length_b   1.000
_cell.length_c   1.000
_cell.angle_alpha   90.00
_cell.angle_beta   90.00
_cell.angle_gamma   90.00
#
_symmetry.space_group_name_H-M   'P 1'
#
loop_
_entity.id
_entity.type
_entity.pdbx_description
1 polymer ?
#
loop_
_entity_poly.entity_id
_entity_poly.type
_entity_poly.pdbx_seq_one_letter_code
_entity_poly.pdbx_strand_id
1 'polypeptide(L)'
;MFALLIIPLLVSGYIVLTTHPYHFYRLHRYDGQLLYMKSAAFGLWCFIWTLIIAYLIKWICPSFHPVTMVREQLDLKLSDNGTERIIGWMILLSCGTIFLAWIWSVGARYLVIYRAKIINYIQGVKAANIDYENLVMLRMRQELINDNPMDEIFFDSLVDRRSILITLQNKKTYVGIVNALGEPNEKEGPNQYVSIYPIISGYRDKDSLKVILVNEYRELEDADTSIIFPLKEISQVSWFDMDIHKIVENNKV
;
A
#
# COMPACT_ATOMS: atom_id res chain seq x y z
N MET A 1 20.70 21.27 21.69
CA MET A 1 21.55 20.83 20.56
C MET A 1 20.96 19.60 19.87
N PHE A 2 20.77 18.45 20.51
CA PHE A 2 20.29 17.22 19.85
C PHE A 2 18.93 17.33 19.13
N ALA A 3 18.01 18.17 19.63
CA ALA A 3 16.72 18.41 18.97
C ALA A 3 16.86 18.94 17.52
N LEU A 4 17.92 19.70 17.22
CA LEU A 4 18.20 20.21 15.86
C LEU A 4 18.56 19.10 14.86
N LEU A 5 18.94 17.92 15.33
CA LEU A 5 19.18 16.74 14.49
C LEU A 5 17.96 15.80 14.47
N ILE A 6 17.31 15.61 15.62
CA ILE A 6 16.19 14.68 15.75
C ILE A 6 14.98 15.13 14.92
N ILE A 7 14.64 16.42 14.96
CA ILE A 7 13.47 16.93 14.23
C ILE A 7 13.66 16.76 12.71
N PRO A 8 14.75 17.24 12.08
CA PRO A 8 14.99 17.06 10.66
C PRO A 8 15.10 15.60 10.25
N LEU A 9 15.64 14.74 11.12
CA LEU A 9 15.69 13.30 10.89
C LEU A 9 14.27 12.71 10.79
N LEU A 10 13.41 12.98 11.78
CA LEU A 10 12.02 12.50 11.74
C LEU A 10 11.24 13.06 10.55
N VAL A 11 11.41 14.35 10.26
CA VAL A 11 10.77 15.02 9.11
C VAL A 11 11.22 14.38 7.80
N SER A 12 12.52 14.12 7.63
CA SER A 12 13.06 13.51 6.41
C SER A 12 12.49 12.11 6.16
N GLY A 13 12.38 11.27 7.21
CA GLY A 13 11.76 9.96 7.08
C GLY A 13 10.25 10.01 6.81
N TYR A 14 9.56 10.99 7.38
CA TYR A 14 8.13 11.20 7.11
C TYR A 14 7.87 11.63 5.67
N ILE A 15 8.74 12.48 5.11
CA ILE A 15 8.71 12.85 3.69
C ILE A 15 8.82 11.59 2.83
N VAL A 16 9.81 10.72 3.09
CA VAL A 16 9.97 9.46 2.34
C VAL A 16 8.72 8.58 2.45
N LEU A 17 8.16 8.41 3.65
CA LEU A 17 6.99 7.58 3.86
C LEU A 17 5.72 8.08 3.15
N THR A 18 5.52 9.40 3.09
CA THR A 18 4.32 10.02 2.50
C THR A 18 4.39 10.19 0.99
N THR A 19 5.58 10.27 0.42
CA THR A 19 5.74 10.56 -1.02
C THR A 19 6.15 9.32 -1.83
N HIS A 20 6.83 8.36 -1.20
CA HIS A 20 7.20 7.12 -1.87
C HIS A 20 5.95 6.25 -2.07
N PRO A 21 5.54 5.94 -3.32
CA PRO A 21 4.26 5.28 -3.60
C PRO A 21 4.11 3.93 -2.87
N TYR A 22 5.20 3.15 -2.80
CA TYR A 22 5.19 1.87 -2.06
C TYR A 22 4.85 2.02 -0.58
N HIS A 23 5.37 3.04 0.09
CA HIS A 23 5.18 3.23 1.52
C HIS A 23 3.88 3.98 1.81
N PHE A 24 3.46 4.89 0.92
CA PHE A 24 2.24 5.67 1.05
C PHE A 24 0.99 4.78 1.16
N TYR A 25 0.83 3.79 0.27
CA TYR A 25 -0.32 2.88 0.34
C TYR A 25 -0.31 1.97 1.58
N ARG A 26 0.85 1.78 2.22
CA ARG A 26 0.98 1.03 3.48
C ARG A 26 0.88 1.93 4.71
N LEU A 27 0.94 3.25 4.54
CA LEU A 27 0.97 4.25 5.62
C LEU A 27 -0.28 4.18 6.47
N HIS A 28 -1.45 4.07 5.83
CA HIS A 28 -2.75 3.98 6.48
C HIS A 28 -2.94 2.70 7.32
N ARG A 29 -2.03 1.72 7.17
CA ARG A 29 -2.06 0.46 7.93
C ARG A 29 -1.28 0.52 9.23
N TYR A 30 -0.37 1.49 9.38
CA TYR A 30 0.49 1.59 10.55
C TYR A 30 -0.18 2.41 11.66
N ASP A 31 -0.13 1.90 12.88
CA ASP A 31 -0.48 2.64 14.08
C ASP A 31 0.57 3.71 14.39
N GLY A 32 0.16 4.73 15.16
CA GLY A 32 0.97 5.91 15.45
C GLY A 32 2.37 5.58 15.97
N GLN A 33 2.53 4.61 16.87
CA GLN A 33 3.84 4.26 17.44
C GLN A 33 4.79 3.64 16.42
N LEU A 34 4.33 2.66 15.63
CA LEU A 34 5.14 2.04 14.59
C LEU A 34 5.48 3.04 13.47
N LEU A 35 4.55 3.94 13.16
CA LEU A 35 4.76 5.00 12.19
C LEU A 35 5.94 5.90 12.59
N TYR A 36 6.02 6.32 13.85
CA TYR A 36 7.16 7.10 14.35
C TYR A 36 8.48 6.32 14.23
N MET A 37 8.49 5.04 14.57
CA MET A 37 9.69 4.20 14.48
C MET A 37 10.15 4.01 13.03
N LYS A 38 9.22 3.82 12.09
CA LYS A 38 9.54 3.75 10.65
C LYS A 38 10.05 5.06 10.12
N SER A 39 9.43 6.17 10.51
CA SER A 39 9.89 7.51 10.15
C SER A 39 11.31 7.74 10.65
N ALA A 40 11.61 7.36 11.90
CA ALA A 40 12.95 7.45 12.45
C ALA A 40 13.96 6.57 11.67
N ALA A 41 13.59 5.34 11.30
CA ALA A 41 14.46 4.44 10.54
C ALA A 41 14.82 4.99 9.15
N PHE A 42 13.83 5.46 8.37
CA PHE A 42 14.08 6.06 7.06
C PHE A 42 14.85 7.39 7.16
N GLY A 43 14.55 8.19 8.18
CA GLY A 43 15.31 9.40 8.48
C GLY A 43 16.78 9.11 8.80
N LEU A 44 17.06 8.05 9.56
CA LEU A 44 18.41 7.63 9.88
C LEU A 44 19.17 7.15 8.64
N TRP A 45 18.51 6.44 7.71
CA TRP A 45 19.11 6.11 6.42
C TRP A 45 19.47 7.35 5.60
N CYS A 46 18.58 8.35 5.53
CA CYS A 46 18.87 9.62 4.86
C CYS A 46 20.05 10.35 5.52
N PHE A 47 20.14 10.30 6.85
CA PHE A 47 21.24 10.88 7.61
C PHE A 47 22.58 10.20 7.32
N ILE A 48 22.64 8.87 7.31
CA ILE A 48 23.85 8.12 6.96
C ILE A 48 24.32 8.48 5.56
N TRP A 49 23.42 8.51 4.57
CA TRP A 49 23.79 8.88 3.21
C TRP A 49 24.25 10.33 3.10
N THR A 50 23.63 11.25 3.84
CA THR A 50 24.06 12.65 3.89
C THR A 50 25.47 12.78 4.47
N LEU A 51 25.81 12.01 5.51
CA LEU A 51 27.18 11.95 6.06
C LEU A 51 28.18 11.43 5.04
N ILE A 52 27.85 10.35 4.33
CA ILE A 52 28.71 9.77 3.28
C ILE A 52 28.94 10.80 2.17
N ILE A 53 27.88 11.45 1.69
CA ILE A 53 27.96 12.48 0.65
C ILE A 53 28.80 13.67 1.12
N ALA A 54 28.59 14.15 2.35
CA ALA A 54 29.39 15.24 2.91
C ALA A 54 30.88 14.89 3.02
N TYR A 55 31.20 13.65 3.41
CA TYR A 55 32.57 13.15 3.42
C TYR A 55 33.17 13.08 2.01
N LEU A 56 32.43 12.54 1.04
CA LEU A 56 32.88 12.45 -0.36
C LEU A 56 33.09 13.83 -1.00
N ILE A 57 32.20 14.80 -0.74
CA ILE A 57 32.38 16.18 -1.23
C ILE A 57 33.67 16.77 -0.69
N LYS A 58 33.96 16.57 0.61
CA LYS A 58 35.20 17.07 1.22
C LYS A 58 36.44 16.38 0.66
N TRP A 59 36.35 15.09 0.35
CA TRP A 59 37.42 14.33 -0.28
C TRP A 59 37.72 14.83 -1.69
N ILE A 60 36.69 15.06 -2.51
CA ILE A 60 36.82 15.46 -3.92
C ILE A 60 37.14 16.95 -4.06
N CYS A 61 36.59 17.80 -3.19
CA CYS A 61 36.78 19.25 -3.21
C CYS A 61 37.28 19.76 -1.86
N PRO A 62 38.57 19.58 -1.53
CA PRO A 62 39.13 20.01 -0.24
C PRO A 62 39.01 21.52 0.01
N SER A 63 38.99 22.33 -1.05
CA SER A 63 38.86 23.79 -1.00
C SER A 63 37.44 24.28 -0.73
N PHE A 64 36.43 23.40 -0.83
CA PHE A 64 35.04 23.78 -0.59
C PHE A 64 34.70 23.63 0.90
N HIS A 65 34.43 24.75 1.56
CA HIS A 65 34.09 24.80 2.98
C HIS A 65 32.64 25.29 3.18
N PRO A 66 31.65 24.41 2.98
CA PRO A 66 30.25 24.84 3.06
C PRO A 66 29.84 25.25 4.48
N VAL A 67 30.53 24.76 5.52
CA VAL A 67 30.28 25.15 6.91
C VAL A 67 30.67 26.60 7.19
N THR A 68 31.73 27.12 6.56
CA THR A 68 32.12 28.53 6.74
C THR A 68 31.15 29.46 6.00
N MET A 69 30.64 29.04 4.84
CA MET A 69 29.59 29.77 4.11
C MET A 69 28.29 29.86 4.92
N VAL A 70 27.86 28.76 5.53
CA VAL A 70 26.66 28.74 6.39
C VAL A 70 26.86 29.61 7.64
N ARG A 71 28.06 29.59 8.23
CA ARG A 71 28.42 30.45 9.38
C ARG A 71 28.33 31.94 9.02
N GLU A 72 28.88 32.33 7.88
CA GLU A 72 28.89 33.72 7.41
C GLU A 72 27.49 34.23 7.07
N GLN A 73 26.64 33.39 6.47
CA GLN A 73 25.27 33.77 6.12
C GLN A 73 24.33 33.91 7.32
N LEU A 74 24.59 33.21 8.43
CA LEU A 74 23.71 33.19 9.61
C LEU A 74 24.17 34.10 10.77
N ASP A 75 25.24 34.90 10.59
CA ASP A 75 25.90 35.75 11.62
C ASP A 75 25.96 35.08 13.00
N LEU A 76 26.33 33.80 13.03
CA LEU A 76 26.43 33.02 14.27
C LEU A 76 27.64 33.49 15.08
N LYS A 77 27.50 34.58 15.84
CA LYS A 77 28.47 35.06 16.82
C LYS A 77 28.20 34.41 18.17
N LEU A 78 28.71 33.20 18.37
CA LEU A 78 28.71 32.54 19.66
C LEU A 78 30.10 32.70 20.29
N SER A 79 30.15 32.84 21.61
CA SER A 79 31.36 33.21 22.35
C SER A 79 32.56 32.26 22.23
N ASP A 80 32.41 31.09 21.57
CA ASP A 80 33.44 30.07 21.41
C ASP A 80 33.48 29.52 19.97
N ASN A 81 34.63 29.67 19.30
CA ASN A 81 34.87 29.27 17.91
C ASN A 81 34.61 27.77 17.65
N GLY A 82 34.76 26.92 18.67
CA GLY A 82 34.50 25.48 18.55
C GLY A 82 33.02 25.17 18.41
N THR A 83 32.19 25.83 19.23
CA THR A 83 30.75 25.61 19.30
C THR A 83 30.02 26.07 18.02
N GLU A 84 30.44 27.19 17.43
CA GLU A 84 29.90 27.70 16.16
C GLU A 84 30.07 26.70 15.01
N ARG A 85 31.25 26.08 14.92
CA ARG A 85 31.56 25.13 13.85
C ARG A 85 30.72 23.86 13.97
N ILE A 86 30.48 23.39 15.19
CA ILE A 86 29.62 22.24 15.46
C ILE A 86 28.18 22.55 15.04
N ILE A 87 27.67 23.72 15.40
CA ILE A 87 26.31 24.14 15.03
C ILE A 87 26.15 24.29 13.51
N GLY A 88 27.15 24.85 12.82
CA GLY A 88 27.15 24.93 11.36
C GLY A 88 27.09 23.56 10.68
N TRP A 89 27.84 22.57 11.19
CA TRP A 89 27.74 21.18 10.72
C TRP A 89 26.37 20.57 10.99
N MET A 90 25.79 20.81 12.17
CA MET A 90 24.46 20.29 12.51
C MET A 90 23.38 20.84 11.57
N ILE A 91 23.40 22.14 11.29
CA ILE A 91 22.45 22.78 10.36
C ILE A 91 22.62 22.20 8.95
N LEU A 92 23.87 22.09 8.47
CA LEU A 92 24.14 21.59 7.13
C LEU A 92 23.71 20.13 6.96
N LEU A 93 23.96 19.28 7.96
CA LEU A 93 23.50 17.89 7.95
C LEU A 93 21.97 17.83 7.99
N SER A 94 21.31 18.63 8.82
CA SER A 94 19.85 18.67 8.90
C SER A 94 19.17 19.14 7.61
N CYS A 95 19.73 20.15 6.93
CA CYS A 95 19.21 20.55 5.62
C CYS A 95 19.50 19.49 4.55
N GLY A 96 20.69 18.89 4.59
CA GLY A 96 21.10 17.84 3.67
C GLY A 96 20.21 16.59 3.75
N THR A 97 19.83 16.17 4.96
CA THR A 97 18.95 15.00 5.15
C THR A 97 17.57 15.21 4.55
N ILE A 98 16.97 16.38 4.77
CA ILE A 98 15.66 16.73 4.20
C ILE A 98 15.74 16.78 2.68
N PHE A 99 16.79 17.40 2.14
CA PHE A 99 16.99 17.51 0.70
C PHE A 99 17.17 16.14 0.04
N LEU A 100 17.99 15.27 0.63
CA LEU A 100 18.21 13.91 0.14
C LEU A 100 16.93 13.07 0.21
N ALA A 101 16.16 13.21 1.28
CA ALA A 101 14.85 12.56 1.40
C ALA A 101 13.91 12.98 0.25
N TRP A 102 13.87 14.27 -0.09
CA TRP A 102 13.07 14.76 -1.21
C TRP A 102 13.53 14.19 -2.56
N ILE A 103 14.84 14.16 -2.82
CA ILE A 103 15.40 13.56 -4.05
C ILE A 103 15.05 12.07 -4.14
N TRP A 104 15.27 11.31 -3.07
CA TRP A 104 14.96 9.88 -3.03
C TRP A 104 13.47 9.66 -3.32
N SER A 105 12.61 10.40 -2.66
CA SER A 105 11.16 10.35 -2.80
C SER A 105 10.68 10.58 -4.24
N VAL A 106 11.15 11.66 -4.86
CA VAL A 106 10.82 12.01 -6.24
C VAL A 106 11.38 10.96 -7.21
N GLY A 107 12.63 10.55 -7.01
CA GLY A 107 13.28 9.52 -7.82
C GLY A 107 12.52 8.19 -7.79
N ALA A 108 12.04 7.78 -6.61
CA ALA A 108 11.26 6.56 -6.46
C ALA A 108 9.92 6.62 -7.23
N ARG A 109 9.21 7.75 -7.20
CA ARG A 109 7.96 7.92 -7.98
C ARG A 109 8.22 7.75 -9.48
N TYR A 110 9.27 8.39 -10.00
CA TYR A 110 9.64 8.24 -11.41
C TYR A 110 10.06 6.82 -11.77
N LEU A 111 10.83 6.14 -10.92
CA LEU A 111 11.25 4.75 -11.15
C LEU A 111 10.07 3.78 -11.23
N VAL A 112 9.05 3.94 -10.38
CA VAL A 112 7.86 3.08 -10.41
C VAL A 112 7.08 3.26 -11.71
N ILE A 113 6.86 4.51 -12.14
CA ILE A 113 6.20 4.81 -13.43
C ILE A 113 7.02 4.23 -14.60
N TYR A 114 8.34 4.39 -14.55
CA TYR A 114 9.24 3.87 -15.58
C TYR A 114 9.20 2.34 -15.66
N ARG A 115 9.26 1.63 -14.52
CA ARG A 115 9.09 0.17 -14.47
C ARG A 115 7.75 -0.28 -15.03
N ALA A 116 6.66 0.41 -14.68
CA ALA A 116 5.33 0.10 -15.19
C ALA A 116 5.27 0.26 -16.72
N LYS A 117 5.88 1.31 -17.28
CA LYS A 117 6.00 1.50 -18.74
C LYS A 117 6.78 0.39 -19.42
N ILE A 118 7.92 -0.04 -18.85
CA ILE A 118 8.72 -1.14 -19.40
C ILE A 118 7.90 -2.44 -19.45
N ILE A 119 7.23 -2.80 -18.35
CA ILE A 119 6.46 -4.04 -18.27
C ILE A 119 5.32 -4.03 -19.30
N ASN A 120 4.60 -2.91 -19.43
CA ASN A 120 3.53 -2.79 -20.42
C ASN A 120 4.05 -2.83 -21.86
N TYR A 121 5.24 -2.26 -22.12
CA TYR A 121 5.92 -2.37 -23.41
C TYR A 121 6.26 -3.83 -23.75
N ILE A 122 6.81 -4.58 -22.79
CA ILE A 122 7.13 -6.01 -22.95
C ILE A 122 5.84 -6.84 -23.19
N GLN A 123 4.74 -6.49 -22.52
CA GLN A 123 3.46 -7.20 -22.63
C GLN A 123 2.65 -6.82 -23.89
N GLY A 124 3.12 -5.88 -24.72
CA GLY A 124 2.44 -5.50 -25.96
C GLY A 124 1.09 -4.80 -25.78
N VAL A 125 0.79 -4.30 -24.57
CA VAL A 125 -0.48 -3.65 -24.23
C VAL A 125 -0.48 -2.21 -24.77
N LYS A 126 -1.47 -1.84 -25.60
CA LYS A 126 -1.60 -0.49 -26.14
C LYS A 126 -1.95 0.51 -25.03
N ALA A 127 -1.02 1.43 -24.76
CA ALA A 127 -1.01 2.35 -23.61
C ALA A 127 -2.07 3.48 -23.61
N ALA A 128 -3.10 3.40 -24.44
CA ALA A 128 -3.89 4.59 -24.81
C ALA A 128 -4.80 5.16 -23.71
N ASN A 129 -5.15 4.40 -22.66
CA ASN A 129 -6.03 4.86 -21.57
C ASN A 129 -5.68 4.20 -20.22
N ILE A 130 -4.39 3.99 -19.95
CA ILE A 130 -3.95 3.27 -18.76
C ILE A 130 -3.71 4.26 -17.62
N ASP A 131 -4.56 4.22 -16.59
CA ASP A 131 -4.30 4.92 -15.34
C ASP A 131 -3.22 4.19 -14.54
N TYR A 132 -1.99 4.67 -14.70
CA TYR A 132 -0.81 4.09 -14.06
C TYR A 132 -0.85 4.20 -12.53
N GLU A 133 -1.54 5.18 -11.94
CA GLU A 133 -1.65 5.28 -10.48
C GLU A 133 -2.54 4.15 -9.94
N ASN A 134 -3.68 3.92 -10.58
CA ASN A 134 -4.57 2.81 -10.26
C ASN A 134 -3.92 1.43 -10.50
N LEU A 135 -3.15 1.26 -11.58
CA LEU A 135 -2.43 0.00 -11.83
C LEU A 135 -1.29 -0.28 -10.87
N VAL A 136 -0.54 0.75 -10.49
CA VAL A 136 0.47 0.63 -9.44
C VAL A 136 -0.22 0.28 -8.14
N MET A 137 -1.30 0.97 -7.78
CA MET A 137 -2.08 0.65 -6.58
C MET A 137 -2.60 -0.80 -6.59
N LEU A 138 -3.18 -1.26 -7.69
CA LEU A 138 -3.70 -2.62 -7.84
C LEU A 138 -2.59 -3.66 -7.75
N ARG A 139 -1.46 -3.47 -8.45
CA ARG A 139 -0.33 -4.41 -8.41
C ARG A 139 0.33 -4.48 -7.04
N MET A 140 0.44 -3.33 -6.38
CA MET A 140 0.94 -3.23 -5.01
C MET A 140 0.00 -3.88 -4.00
N ARG A 141 -1.31 -3.84 -4.25
CA ARG A 141 -2.30 -4.59 -3.48
C ARG A 141 -2.21 -6.09 -3.75
N GLN A 142 -1.98 -6.51 -4.99
CA GLN A 142 -1.84 -7.93 -5.37
C GLN A 142 -0.68 -8.61 -4.61
N GLU A 143 0.50 -7.97 -4.51
CA GLU A 143 1.63 -8.50 -3.73
C GLU A 143 1.32 -8.67 -2.22
N LEU A 144 0.32 -7.96 -1.69
CA LEU A 144 -0.08 -8.01 -0.28
C LEU A 144 -1.25 -8.98 -0.02
N ILE A 145 -1.90 -9.46 -1.08
CA ILE A 145 -3.11 -10.29 -1.05
C ILE A 145 -2.77 -11.76 -1.36
N ASN A 146 -1.68 -12.02 -2.09
CA ASN A 146 -1.30 -13.35 -2.57
C ASN A 146 -0.80 -14.37 -1.52
N ASP A 147 -1.00 -14.15 -0.22
CA ASP A 147 -0.61 -15.13 0.80
C ASP A 147 -1.60 -16.31 0.88
N ASN A 148 -2.84 -16.16 0.36
CA ASN A 148 -3.90 -17.17 0.43
C ASN A 148 -4.72 -17.28 -0.89
N PRO A 149 -4.96 -18.50 -1.43
CA PRO A 149 -5.80 -18.70 -2.62
C PRO A 149 -7.20 -18.09 -2.55
N MET A 150 -7.75 -17.94 -1.33
CA MET A 150 -9.06 -17.32 -1.14
C MET A 150 -9.03 -15.82 -1.44
N ASP A 151 -7.97 -15.14 -1.02
CA ASP A 151 -7.77 -13.70 -1.21
C ASP A 151 -7.55 -13.37 -2.70
N GLU A 152 -6.87 -14.25 -3.44
CA GLU A 152 -6.72 -14.17 -4.91
C GLU A 152 -8.08 -14.19 -5.61
N ILE A 153 -8.96 -15.17 -5.29
CA ILE A 153 -10.30 -15.25 -5.89
C ILE A 153 -11.12 -13.99 -5.60
N PHE A 154 -11.04 -13.46 -4.37
CA PHE A 154 -11.77 -12.23 -4.04
C PHE A 154 -11.23 -11.01 -4.78
N PHE A 155 -9.90 -10.91 -4.92
CA PHE A 155 -9.27 -9.83 -5.66
C PHE A 155 -9.61 -9.90 -7.15
N ASP A 156 -9.53 -11.08 -7.75
CA ASP A 156 -9.92 -11.29 -9.15
C ASP A 156 -11.40 -10.99 -9.36
N SER A 157 -12.28 -11.38 -8.43
CA SER A 157 -13.72 -11.03 -8.50
C SER A 157 -13.94 -9.52 -8.46
N LEU A 158 -13.16 -8.79 -7.65
CA LEU A 158 -13.24 -7.34 -7.55
C LEU A 158 -12.76 -6.64 -8.83
N VAL A 159 -11.68 -7.12 -9.43
CA VAL A 159 -11.05 -6.54 -10.63
C VAL A 159 -11.82 -6.90 -11.89
N ASP A 160 -12.08 -8.20 -12.11
CA ASP A 160 -12.68 -8.73 -13.33
C ASP A 160 -14.21 -8.68 -13.32
N ARG A 161 -14.81 -8.23 -12.19
CA ARG A 161 -16.27 -8.22 -11.97
C ARG A 161 -16.91 -9.60 -12.19
N ARG A 162 -16.17 -10.65 -11.86
CA ARG A 162 -16.60 -12.04 -12.04
C ARG A 162 -17.34 -12.55 -10.80
N SER A 163 -18.46 -13.27 -11.02
CA SER A 163 -19.27 -13.80 -9.93
C SER A 163 -18.60 -14.97 -9.21
N ILE A 164 -18.75 -14.97 -7.89
CA ILE A 164 -18.30 -16.02 -6.99
C ILE A 164 -19.46 -16.55 -6.16
N LEU A 165 -19.38 -17.83 -5.80
CA LEU A 165 -20.24 -18.48 -4.83
C LEU A 165 -19.50 -18.56 -3.50
N ILE A 166 -20.10 -17.99 -2.46
CA ILE A 166 -19.61 -17.98 -1.09
C ILE A 166 -20.56 -18.81 -0.25
N THR A 167 -20.01 -19.76 0.51
CA THR A 167 -20.72 -20.51 1.54
C THR A 167 -20.21 -20.06 2.90
N LEU A 168 -21.12 -19.67 3.79
CA LEU A 168 -20.79 -19.31 5.17
C LEU A 168 -20.80 -20.56 6.08
N GLN A 169 -20.22 -20.45 7.29
CA GLN A 169 -20.20 -21.54 8.29
C GLN A 169 -21.61 -21.98 8.69
N ASN A 170 -22.57 -21.04 8.73
CA ASN A 170 -23.98 -21.33 8.98
C ASN A 170 -24.73 -21.91 7.77
N LYS A 171 -24.01 -22.32 6.72
CA LYS A 171 -24.52 -22.87 5.46
C LYS A 171 -25.33 -21.90 4.60
N LYS A 172 -25.47 -20.63 4.97
CA LYS A 172 -26.04 -19.63 4.06
C LYS A 172 -25.09 -19.43 2.88
N THR A 173 -25.65 -19.32 1.68
CA THR A 173 -24.87 -19.15 0.45
C THR A 173 -25.24 -17.86 -0.24
N TYR A 174 -24.25 -17.25 -0.88
CA TYR A 174 -24.41 -16.05 -1.69
C TYR A 174 -23.65 -16.21 -3.00
N VAL A 175 -24.31 -15.82 -4.09
CA VAL A 175 -23.69 -15.64 -5.40
C VAL A 175 -23.64 -14.15 -5.64
N GLY A 176 -22.46 -13.60 -5.91
CA GLY A 176 -22.29 -12.17 -6.07
C GLY A 176 -20.92 -11.79 -6.62
N ILE A 177 -20.71 -10.49 -6.77
CA ILE A 177 -19.43 -9.90 -7.20
C ILE A 177 -18.83 -9.16 -6.01
N VAL A 178 -17.55 -9.33 -5.75
CA VAL A 178 -16.86 -8.55 -4.71
C VAL A 178 -16.84 -7.08 -5.10
N ASN A 179 -17.27 -6.20 -4.19
CA ASN A 179 -17.23 -4.75 -4.40
C ASN A 179 -16.22 -4.06 -3.48
N ALA A 180 -15.88 -4.65 -2.33
CA ALA A 180 -14.83 -4.16 -1.45
C ALA A 180 -14.17 -5.28 -0.64
N LEU A 181 -12.87 -5.13 -0.38
CA LEU A 181 -12.09 -5.96 0.53
C LEU A 181 -11.63 -5.12 1.71
N GLY A 182 -11.75 -5.67 2.93
CA GLY A 182 -11.29 -4.99 4.14
C GLY A 182 -9.78 -4.80 4.10
N GLU A 183 -9.30 -3.58 4.34
CA GLU A 183 -7.86 -3.33 4.31
C GLU A 183 -7.18 -3.90 5.58
N PRO A 184 -6.07 -4.65 5.44
CA PRO A 184 -5.23 -5.03 6.59
C PRO A 184 -4.78 -3.80 7.39
N ASN A 185 -4.83 -3.85 8.71
CA ASN A 185 -4.29 -2.82 9.60
C ASN A 185 -3.37 -3.44 10.68
N GLU A 186 -2.71 -2.64 11.52
CA GLU A 186 -1.74 -3.17 12.51
C GLU A 186 -2.42 -3.86 13.72
N LYS A 187 -3.65 -3.45 14.06
CA LYS A 187 -4.42 -4.01 15.18
C LYS A 187 -5.10 -5.33 14.81
N GLU A 188 -5.38 -5.50 13.53
CA GLU A 188 -6.22 -6.56 13.00
C GLU A 188 -5.52 -7.21 11.81
N GLY A 189 -5.43 -8.55 11.82
CA GLY A 189 -4.85 -9.30 10.71
C GLY A 189 -5.47 -8.99 9.34
N PRO A 190 -4.83 -9.40 8.23
CA PRO A 190 -5.26 -9.03 6.89
C PRO A 190 -6.67 -9.48 6.56
N ASN A 191 -7.37 -8.64 5.78
CA ASN A 191 -8.71 -8.86 5.24
C ASN A 191 -9.66 -9.45 6.30
N GLN A 192 -10.15 -8.63 7.24
CA GLN A 192 -11.11 -9.15 8.22
C GLN A 192 -12.49 -9.39 7.62
N TYR A 193 -12.88 -8.58 6.63
CA TYR A 193 -14.20 -8.56 6.03
C TYR A 193 -14.12 -8.52 4.52
N VAL A 194 -15.12 -9.07 3.87
CA VAL A 194 -15.37 -8.90 2.45
C VAL A 194 -16.79 -8.36 2.27
N SER A 195 -16.93 -7.44 1.32
CA SER A 195 -18.22 -6.95 0.87
C SER A 195 -18.51 -7.50 -0.52
N ILE A 196 -19.74 -7.94 -0.71
CA ILE A 196 -20.23 -8.40 -2.00
C ILE A 196 -21.48 -7.65 -2.40
N TYR A 197 -21.65 -7.49 -3.70
CA TYR A 197 -22.93 -7.19 -4.32
C TYR A 197 -23.62 -8.52 -4.66
N PRO A 198 -24.64 -8.93 -3.88
CA PRO A 198 -25.32 -10.20 -4.10
C PRO A 198 -26.17 -10.12 -5.37
N ILE A 199 -26.13 -11.18 -6.16
CA ILE A 199 -27.01 -11.40 -7.30
C ILE A 199 -28.15 -12.35 -6.86
N ILE A 200 -27.79 -13.46 -6.19
CA ILE A 200 -28.72 -14.46 -5.67
C ILE A 200 -28.20 -14.96 -4.33
N SER A 201 -29.09 -15.32 -3.40
CA SER A 201 -28.74 -15.98 -2.13
C SER A 201 -29.55 -17.24 -1.91
N GLY A 202 -29.05 -18.08 -1.01
CA GLY A 202 -29.65 -19.37 -0.71
C GLY A 202 -29.01 -20.01 0.51
N TYR A 203 -29.03 -21.33 0.53
CA TYR A 203 -28.36 -22.12 1.54
C TYR A 203 -27.86 -23.45 0.97
N ARG A 204 -26.92 -24.06 1.68
CA ARG A 204 -26.46 -25.42 1.41
C ARG A 204 -27.24 -26.40 2.27
N ASP A 205 -27.90 -27.35 1.63
CA ASP A 205 -28.66 -28.39 2.32
C ASP A 205 -27.75 -29.18 3.28
N LYS A 206 -28.28 -29.57 4.44
CA LYS A 206 -27.47 -30.17 5.50
C LYS A 206 -26.99 -31.57 5.14
N ASP A 207 -27.84 -32.35 4.49
CA ASP A 207 -27.63 -33.78 4.28
C ASP A 207 -27.04 -34.05 2.90
N SER A 208 -27.54 -33.38 1.87
CA SER A 208 -27.07 -33.53 0.49
C SER A 208 -25.93 -32.59 0.10
N LEU A 209 -25.64 -31.57 0.92
CA LEU A 209 -24.68 -30.51 0.63
C LEU A 209 -24.95 -29.77 -0.70
N LYS A 210 -26.16 -29.87 -1.25
CA LYS A 210 -26.55 -29.16 -2.48
C LYS A 210 -26.79 -27.69 -2.20
N VAL A 211 -26.43 -26.84 -3.16
CA VAL A 211 -26.70 -25.41 -3.10
C VAL A 211 -28.13 -25.19 -3.58
N ILE A 212 -28.97 -24.60 -2.73
CA ILE A 212 -30.35 -24.26 -3.02
C ILE A 212 -30.43 -22.73 -3.08
N LEU A 213 -30.68 -22.20 -4.27
CA LEU A 213 -30.80 -20.76 -4.52
C LEU A 213 -32.28 -20.35 -4.38
N VAL A 214 -32.55 -19.27 -3.62
CA VAL A 214 -33.93 -18.91 -3.21
C VAL A 214 -34.26 -17.45 -3.49
N ASN A 215 -33.41 -16.51 -3.06
CA ASN A 215 -33.73 -15.07 -3.15
C ASN A 215 -32.88 -14.41 -4.22
N GLU A 216 -33.52 -13.70 -5.16
CA GLU A 216 -32.88 -12.96 -6.24
C GLU A 216 -32.86 -11.45 -5.93
N TYR A 217 -31.72 -10.80 -6.16
CA TYR A 217 -31.49 -9.39 -5.83
C TYR A 217 -31.41 -8.50 -7.06
N ARG A 218 -31.47 -9.09 -8.27
CA ARG A 218 -31.26 -8.38 -9.55
C ARG A 218 -32.24 -7.24 -9.79
N GLU A 219 -33.45 -7.35 -9.26
CA GLU A 219 -34.52 -6.37 -9.49
C GLU A 219 -34.55 -5.22 -8.45
N LEU A 220 -33.58 -5.18 -7.53
CA LEU A 220 -33.52 -4.20 -6.45
C LEU A 220 -32.52 -3.07 -6.77
N GLU A 221 -32.67 -2.42 -7.93
CA GLU A 221 -31.74 -1.38 -8.40
C GLU A 221 -31.72 -0.12 -7.51
N ASP A 222 -32.84 0.19 -6.84
CA ASP A 222 -32.99 1.38 -6.00
C ASP A 222 -32.48 1.24 -4.56
N ALA A 223 -32.02 0.04 -4.17
CA ALA A 223 -31.58 -0.26 -2.80
C ALA A 223 -30.12 -0.72 -2.75
N ASP A 224 -29.37 -0.24 -1.76
CA ASP A 224 -28.05 -0.81 -1.47
C ASP A 224 -28.23 -2.21 -0.88
N THR A 225 -27.98 -3.22 -1.69
CA THR A 225 -28.05 -4.64 -1.33
C THR A 225 -26.71 -5.21 -0.89
N SER A 226 -25.68 -4.38 -0.70
CA SER A 226 -24.35 -4.87 -0.33
C SER A 226 -24.38 -5.63 1.00
N ILE A 227 -23.67 -6.77 1.02
CA ILE A 227 -23.58 -7.63 2.20
C ILE A 227 -22.12 -7.70 2.61
N ILE A 228 -21.85 -7.41 3.89
CA ILE A 228 -20.53 -7.47 4.49
C ILE A 228 -20.51 -8.65 5.46
N PHE A 229 -19.51 -9.52 5.35
CA PHE A 229 -19.29 -10.58 6.33
C PHE A 229 -17.81 -10.73 6.68
N PRO A 230 -17.51 -11.21 7.91
CA PRO A 230 -16.16 -11.56 8.30
C PRO A 230 -15.61 -12.72 7.45
N LEU A 231 -14.34 -12.67 7.05
CA LEU A 231 -13.70 -13.75 6.30
C LEU A 231 -13.65 -15.07 7.09
N LYS A 232 -13.53 -14.99 8.42
CA LYS A 232 -13.62 -16.17 9.30
C LYS A 232 -14.95 -16.93 9.19
N GLU A 233 -16.03 -16.26 8.80
CA GLU A 233 -17.35 -16.89 8.63
C GLU A 233 -17.48 -17.62 7.29
N ILE A 234 -16.53 -17.46 6.37
CA ILE A 234 -16.55 -18.10 5.06
C ILE A 234 -15.97 -19.51 5.19
N SER A 235 -16.77 -20.52 4.85
CA SER A 235 -16.34 -21.92 4.84
C SER A 235 -15.78 -22.34 3.48
N GLN A 236 -16.31 -21.77 2.39
CA GLN A 236 -15.90 -22.09 1.03
C GLN A 236 -16.15 -20.91 0.09
N VAL A 237 -15.22 -20.66 -0.83
CA VAL A 237 -15.40 -19.79 -1.98
C VAL A 237 -15.12 -20.56 -3.27
N SER A 238 -15.81 -20.22 -4.36
CA SER A 238 -15.54 -20.76 -5.69
C SER A 238 -16.05 -19.82 -6.77
N TRP A 239 -15.49 -19.92 -7.98
CA TRP A 239 -16.07 -19.27 -9.15
C TRP A 239 -17.48 -19.79 -9.41
N PHE A 240 -18.38 -18.89 -9.78
CA PHE A 240 -19.75 -19.25 -10.07
C PHE A 240 -20.20 -18.74 -11.43
N ASP A 241 -20.82 -19.64 -12.17
CA ASP A 241 -21.51 -19.36 -13.42
C ASP A 241 -22.84 -20.12 -13.39
N MET A 242 -23.94 -19.41 -13.65
CA MET A 242 -25.28 -19.97 -13.55
C MET A 242 -25.52 -21.07 -14.58
N ASP A 243 -24.99 -20.91 -15.79
CA ASP A 243 -25.21 -21.86 -16.88
C ASP A 243 -24.42 -23.14 -16.64
N ILE A 244 -23.17 -23.00 -16.17
CA ILE A 244 -22.35 -24.15 -15.76
C ILE A 244 -23.00 -24.89 -14.58
N HIS A 245 -23.50 -24.16 -13.58
CA HIS A 245 -24.15 -24.76 -12.42
C HIS A 245 -25.34 -25.65 -12.81
N LYS A 246 -26.21 -25.15 -13.71
CA LYS A 246 -27.36 -25.92 -14.24
C LYS A 246 -26.92 -27.16 -15.01
N ILE A 247 -25.86 -27.07 -15.82
CA ILE A 247 -25.32 -28.21 -16.55
C ILE A 247 -24.84 -29.30 -15.58
N VAL A 248 -24.07 -28.91 -14.56
CA VAL A 248 -23.54 -29.85 -13.54
C VAL A 248 -24.68 -30.48 -12.74
N GLU A 249 -25.71 -29.72 -12.39
CA GLU A 249 -26.87 -30.25 -11.66
C GLU A 249 -27.69 -31.25 -12.49
N ASN A 250 -27.76 -31.05 -13.81
CA ASN A 250 -28.48 -31.93 -14.73
C ASN A 250 -27.69 -33.18 -15.10
N ASN A 251 -26.36 -33.17 -14.99
CA ASN A 251 -25.47 -34.31 -15.24
C ASN A 251 -25.45 -35.34 -14.09
N LYS A 252 -26.57 -35.57 -13.42
CA LYS A 252 -26.70 -36.60 -12.38
C LYS A 252 -26.47 -37.98 -13.01
N VAL A 253 -25.31 -38.57 -12.73
CA VAL A 253 -25.02 -40.00 -12.91
C VAL A 253 -25.55 -40.78 -11.71
#